data_AF-A0A151SMJ6-F1
#
_entry.id   AF-A0A151SMJ6-F1
#
_cell.length_a   1.000
_cell.length_b   1.000
_cell.length_c   1.000
_cell.angle_alpha   90.00
_cell.angle_beta   90.00
_cell.angle_gamma   90.00
#
_symmetry.space_group_name_H-M   'P 1'
#
loop_
_entity.id
_entity.type
_entity.pdbx_description
1 polymer ?
#
loop_
_entity_poly.entity_id
_entity_poly.type
_entity_poly.pdbx_seq_one_letter_code
_entity_poly.pdbx_strand_id
1 'polypeptide(L)'
;MPGLTAPADYSQEPPRHPSLLINAKATQPLPFSLRFPIFPKRRFLIATFLLFSSVFQEPFNAEPPRAALAASYVTPSDFFYKRNHGPIPVVEDVNRYSVFVSGLVERPKQLFMKDIWKLPKYNVTATLQCAGNRRTAMSKTRTVKGVGWDVSAIGNAVWGGAKLSDVLELVGIPKLTSVTQFGGRHVEFVSVDKCKEENGGPYKASIPLSQATNPEADVLLAYEMNGELAQTECPLESSTLTPLILLSKSNPLNRDHGFPLRVVVPGVIGARSVKWLENINIIEEECQGFFMQRDYKMFPSSVNWDNINWSTRRPQMDFPVQCVICSLEDVSTIKPGKVKISGYAASGGGRGIERVDVSVDGGKTWMEASRFQKSGVPYIADDASSDKWAWVLFEVTADILHSTEIIAKAVDSAANVQPEKVEDIWNLRGILNTSWHRVKVQATHSNL
;
A
#
# COMPACT_ATOMS: atom_id res chain seq x y z
N MET A 1 17.85 18.48 1.20
CA MET A 1 18.48 18.25 2.53
C MET A 1 19.92 17.81 2.32
N PRO A 2 20.88 18.04 3.24
CA PRO A 2 22.19 17.40 3.17
C PRO A 2 22.05 15.87 2.99
N GLY A 3 22.68 15.29 1.96
CA GLY A 3 22.67 13.85 1.72
C GLY A 3 21.46 13.30 0.95
N LEU A 4 20.44 14.12 0.68
CA LEU A 4 19.25 13.70 -0.08
C LEU A 4 18.68 14.86 -0.91
N THR A 5 18.56 14.62 -2.21
CA THR A 5 18.02 15.56 -3.19
C THR A 5 16.66 15.11 -3.69
N ALA A 6 15.71 16.04 -3.76
CA ALA A 6 14.38 15.83 -4.33
C ALA A 6 14.31 16.42 -5.75
N PRO A 7 14.33 15.58 -6.79
CA PRO A 7 14.23 16.02 -8.18
C PRO A 7 12.95 16.80 -8.43
N ALA A 8 13.00 17.74 -9.38
CA ALA A 8 11.82 18.43 -9.90
C ALA A 8 11.24 17.74 -11.15
N ASP A 9 11.99 16.82 -11.74
CA ASP A 9 11.65 16.03 -12.92
C ASP A 9 11.91 14.54 -12.67
N TYR A 10 11.60 13.70 -13.66
CA TYR A 10 11.63 12.24 -13.57
C TYR A 10 12.87 11.62 -14.24
N SER A 11 13.94 12.38 -14.49
CA SER A 11 15.14 11.90 -15.20
C SER A 11 15.97 10.85 -14.42
N GLN A 12 15.83 10.81 -13.09
CA GLN A 12 16.61 9.95 -12.18
C GLN A 12 15.74 8.88 -11.48
N GLU A 13 14.64 8.50 -12.14
CA GLU A 13 13.73 7.45 -11.68
C GLU A 13 14.46 6.09 -11.57
N PRO A 14 14.27 5.32 -10.49
CA PRO A 14 14.90 4.00 -10.36
C PRO A 14 14.33 2.98 -11.38
N PRO A 15 15.07 1.91 -11.68
CA PRO A 15 14.53 0.79 -12.47
C PRO A 15 13.47 0.03 -11.67
N ARG A 16 12.53 -0.62 -12.39
CA ARG A 16 11.48 -1.45 -11.80
C ARG A 16 11.33 -2.76 -12.56
N HIS A 17 10.74 -3.76 -11.89
CA HIS A 17 10.46 -5.04 -12.50
C HIS A 17 9.49 -4.88 -13.71
N PRO A 18 9.81 -5.46 -14.87
CA PRO A 18 9.08 -5.19 -16.12
C PRO A 18 7.67 -5.78 -16.17
N SER A 19 7.35 -6.73 -15.29
CA SER A 19 6.01 -7.32 -15.23
C SER A 19 4.99 -6.47 -14.44
N LEU A 20 5.41 -5.36 -13.84
CA LEU A 20 4.49 -4.48 -13.12
C LEU A 20 3.48 -3.86 -14.09
N LEU A 21 2.23 -3.81 -13.68
CA LEU A 21 1.15 -3.16 -14.41
C LEU A 21 1.21 -1.66 -14.10
N ILE A 22 1.71 -0.87 -15.05
CA ILE A 22 1.84 0.58 -14.90
C ILE A 22 0.48 1.24 -15.07
N ASN A 23 0.07 1.97 -14.04
CA ASN A 23 -1.25 2.59 -13.94
C ASN A 23 -1.17 4.10 -14.20
N ALA A 24 -2.05 4.60 -15.06
CA ALA A 24 -2.21 6.02 -15.33
C ALA A 24 -3.39 6.63 -14.56
N LYS A 25 -3.32 7.94 -14.29
CA LYS A 25 -4.54 8.71 -13.95
C LYS A 25 -5.46 8.64 -15.17
N ALA A 26 -6.72 8.27 -14.98
CA ALA A 26 -7.73 8.39 -16.04
C ALA A 26 -7.86 9.89 -16.39
N THR A 27 -7.19 10.34 -17.45
CA THR A 27 -7.46 11.64 -18.04
C THR A 27 -8.77 11.54 -18.81
N GLN A 28 -9.57 12.60 -18.79
CA GLN A 28 -10.64 12.77 -19.79
C GLN A 28 -10.08 12.50 -21.19
N PRO A 29 -10.86 11.92 -22.12
CA PRO A 29 -10.36 11.64 -23.47
C PRO A 29 -9.79 12.93 -24.07
N LEU A 30 -8.54 12.87 -24.54
CA LEU A 30 -7.90 13.94 -25.29
C LEU A 30 -8.77 14.25 -26.52
N PRO A 31 -9.10 15.53 -26.81
CA PRO A 31 -9.90 15.87 -27.95
C PRO A 31 -9.02 15.99 -29.20
N PHE A 32 -8.32 14.93 -29.62
CA PHE A 32 -7.60 14.95 -30.89
C PHE A 32 -7.60 13.58 -31.55
N SER A 33 -8.52 13.41 -32.52
CA SER A 33 -8.35 12.44 -33.59
C SER A 33 -7.25 12.96 -34.53
N LEU A 34 -6.03 12.43 -34.38
CA LEU A 34 -5.01 12.59 -35.41
C LEU A 34 -5.44 11.78 -36.64
N ARG A 35 -6.09 12.45 -37.59
CA ARG A 35 -6.20 11.96 -38.97
C ARG A 35 -4.80 12.04 -39.59
N PHE A 36 -4.17 10.90 -39.80
CA PHE A 36 -2.98 10.82 -40.66
C PHE A 36 -3.38 11.10 -42.12
N PRO A 37 -2.68 12.00 -42.84
CA PRO A 37 -2.89 12.16 -44.27
C PRO A 37 -2.31 10.95 -45.01
N ILE A 38 -3.09 10.40 -45.92
CA ILE A 38 -2.69 9.32 -46.82
C ILE A 38 -1.77 9.92 -47.90
N PHE A 39 -0.51 9.48 -47.97
CA PHE A 39 0.36 9.68 -49.13
C PHE A 39 0.84 8.34 -49.70
N PRO A 40 1.03 8.21 -51.03
CA PRO A 40 1.11 6.91 -51.68
C PRO A 40 2.52 6.31 -51.70
N LYS A 41 2.56 5.01 -51.36
CA LYS A 41 3.48 3.92 -51.75
C LYS A 41 4.87 4.32 -52.30
N ARG A 42 5.90 4.16 -51.46
CA ARG A 42 7.22 3.62 -51.89
C ARG A 42 7.73 2.60 -50.86
N ARG A 43 8.15 1.45 -51.37
CA ARG A 43 8.72 0.32 -50.62
C ARG A 43 10.04 0.75 -49.97
N PHE A 44 10.10 0.73 -48.64
CA PHE A 44 11.35 0.67 -47.89
C PHE A 44 11.27 -0.51 -46.91
N LEU A 45 12.34 -1.30 -46.90
CA LEU A 45 12.58 -2.42 -46.01
C LEU A 45 12.73 -1.85 -44.59
N ILE A 46 11.77 -2.06 -43.69
CA ILE A 46 11.88 -1.65 -42.28
C ILE A 46 12.40 -2.84 -41.51
N ALA A 47 13.66 -2.77 -41.09
CA ALA A 47 14.17 -3.58 -40.00
C ALA A 47 13.33 -3.25 -38.75
N THR A 48 12.61 -4.24 -38.23
CA THR A 48 11.80 -4.10 -37.03
C THR A 48 12.71 -4.00 -35.80
N PHE A 49 13.22 -2.80 -35.53
CA PHE A 49 13.63 -2.46 -34.17
C PHE A 49 12.36 -2.42 -33.33
N LEU A 50 12.16 -3.44 -32.51
CA LEU A 50 11.23 -3.37 -31.37
C LEU A 50 11.79 -2.33 -30.40
N LEU A 51 11.52 -1.05 -30.68
CA LEU A 51 11.54 -0.01 -29.67
C LEU A 51 10.45 -0.36 -28.66
N PHE A 52 10.82 -1.08 -27.61
CA PHE A 52 10.09 -1.06 -26.35
C PHE A 52 10.06 0.42 -25.92
N SER A 53 9.04 1.15 -26.36
CA SER A 53 8.62 2.37 -25.71
C SER A 53 8.13 1.94 -24.34
N SER A 54 9.05 1.94 -23.36
CA SER A 54 8.69 1.90 -21.96
C SER A 54 7.78 3.08 -21.72
N VAL A 55 6.48 2.83 -21.57
CA VAL A 55 5.50 3.86 -21.22
C VAL A 55 5.88 4.38 -19.84
N PHE A 56 6.68 5.44 -19.80
CA PHE A 56 7.01 6.13 -18.56
C PHE A 56 5.78 6.92 -18.13
N GLN A 57 5.06 6.39 -17.15
CA GLN A 57 3.97 7.13 -16.51
C GLN A 57 4.52 7.92 -15.34
N GLU A 58 4.26 9.23 -15.35
CA GLU A 58 4.77 10.17 -14.36
C GLU A 58 3.60 10.80 -13.56
N PRO A 59 3.61 10.75 -12.22
CA PRO A 59 4.51 9.98 -11.37
C PRO A 59 4.27 8.46 -11.48
N PHE A 60 5.31 7.68 -11.20
CA PHE A 60 5.26 6.21 -11.33
C PHE A 60 4.25 5.61 -10.36
N ASN A 61 3.25 4.91 -10.88
CA ASN A 61 2.27 4.18 -10.10
C ASN A 61 2.05 2.82 -10.76
N ALA A 62 2.24 1.74 -10.02
CA ALA A 62 2.13 0.39 -10.58
C ALA A 62 1.76 -0.65 -9.52
N GLU A 63 1.13 -1.72 -9.96
CA GLU A 63 0.76 -2.87 -9.13
C GLU A 63 1.30 -4.18 -9.74
N PRO A 64 1.55 -5.23 -8.93
CA PRO A 64 1.94 -6.52 -9.48
C PRO A 64 0.76 -7.19 -10.21
N PRO A 65 1.04 -8.09 -11.17
CA PRO A 65 0.03 -9.00 -11.68
C PRO A 65 -0.63 -9.78 -10.54
N ARG A 66 -1.94 -10.06 -10.63
CA ARG A 66 -2.71 -10.76 -9.60
C ARG A 66 -2.07 -12.07 -9.16
N ALA A 67 -1.60 -12.86 -10.13
CA ALA A 67 -0.94 -14.14 -9.88
C ALA A 67 0.35 -14.00 -9.04
N ALA A 68 1.07 -12.87 -9.16
CA ALA A 68 2.28 -12.62 -8.38
C ALA A 68 1.98 -12.05 -6.99
N LEU A 69 0.87 -11.31 -6.83
CA LEU A 69 0.50 -10.66 -5.57
C LEU A 69 0.37 -11.66 -4.41
N ALA A 70 -0.48 -12.67 -4.58
CA ALA A 70 -0.83 -13.63 -3.54
C ALA A 70 -0.04 -14.96 -3.65
N ALA A 71 1.08 -14.97 -4.38
CA ALA A 71 1.92 -16.15 -4.55
C ALA A 71 2.68 -16.53 -3.26
N SER A 72 2.85 -15.57 -2.34
CA SER A 72 3.56 -15.77 -1.08
C SER A 72 3.01 -14.83 -0.01
N TYR A 73 3.16 -15.22 1.26
CA TYR A 73 2.68 -14.43 2.39
C TYR A 73 3.39 -13.07 2.52
N VAL A 74 4.70 -13.03 2.27
CA VAL A 74 5.50 -11.80 2.22
C VAL A 74 5.72 -11.45 0.75
N THR A 75 5.16 -10.34 0.31
CA THR A 75 5.29 -9.86 -1.07
C THR A 75 6.76 -9.48 -1.35
N PRO A 76 7.41 -10.08 -2.38
CA PRO A 76 8.75 -9.68 -2.77
C PRO A 76 8.82 -8.18 -3.12
N SER A 77 9.91 -7.50 -2.77
CA SER A 77 10.04 -6.04 -2.92
C SER A 77 9.85 -5.57 -4.38
N ASP A 78 10.22 -6.40 -5.35
CA ASP A 78 10.01 -6.14 -6.78
C ASP A 78 8.52 -6.12 -7.17
N PHE A 79 7.69 -6.91 -6.49
CA PHE A 79 6.25 -7.02 -6.71
C PHE A 79 5.42 -6.19 -5.73
N PHE A 80 6.01 -5.62 -4.68
CA PHE A 80 5.27 -4.74 -3.78
C PHE A 80 4.78 -3.49 -4.55
N TYR A 81 3.50 -3.14 -4.47
CA TYR A 81 2.93 -2.06 -5.28
C TYR A 81 3.64 -0.71 -5.06
N LYS A 82 3.74 0.11 -6.10
CA LYS A 82 4.40 1.43 -6.06
C LYS A 82 3.36 2.52 -6.25
N ARG A 83 3.18 3.39 -5.25
CA ARG A 83 2.36 4.60 -5.35
C ARG A 83 3.21 5.84 -5.06
N ASN A 84 3.32 6.73 -6.04
CA ASN A 84 4.09 7.97 -5.94
C ASN A 84 3.28 9.19 -6.41
N HIS A 85 3.41 10.32 -5.72
CA HIS A 85 2.77 11.60 -6.07
C HIS A 85 3.71 12.56 -6.82
N GLY A 86 5.01 12.34 -6.74
CA GLY A 86 6.06 13.10 -7.44
C GLY A 86 7.25 12.22 -7.81
N PRO A 87 8.33 12.84 -8.31
CA PRO A 87 9.59 12.15 -8.59
C PRO A 87 10.21 11.49 -7.36
N ILE A 88 10.91 10.39 -7.55
CA ILE A 88 11.56 9.66 -6.46
C ILE A 88 12.84 10.38 -6.02
N PRO A 89 12.99 10.74 -4.74
CA PRO A 89 14.22 11.34 -4.23
C PRO A 89 15.47 10.47 -4.44
N VAL A 90 16.62 11.13 -4.49
CA VAL A 90 17.95 10.53 -4.70
C VAL A 90 18.76 10.75 -3.43
N VAL A 91 19.24 9.66 -2.84
CA VAL A 91 20.13 9.70 -1.68
C VAL A 91 21.56 9.77 -2.21
N GLU A 92 22.23 10.89 -1.93
CA GLU A 92 23.62 11.14 -2.32
C GLU A 92 24.58 10.58 -1.26
N ASP A 93 24.24 10.77 0.02
CA ASP A 93 25.03 10.28 1.15
C ASP A 93 24.12 10.04 2.36
N VAL A 94 23.89 8.76 2.67
CA VAL A 94 23.05 8.32 3.78
C VAL A 94 23.56 8.78 5.15
N ASN A 95 24.86 9.03 5.31
CA ASN A 95 25.44 9.47 6.58
C ASN A 95 25.16 10.95 6.87
N ARG A 96 24.85 11.73 5.82
CA ARG A 96 24.49 13.15 5.92
C ARG A 96 22.99 13.37 6.03
N TYR A 97 22.19 12.37 5.66
CA TYR A 97 20.74 12.40 5.84
C TYR A 97 20.36 12.41 7.34
N SER A 98 19.33 13.19 7.66
CA SER A 98 18.80 13.33 9.00
C SER A 98 17.32 13.66 8.99
N VAL A 99 16.57 13.25 10.00
CA VAL A 99 15.20 13.70 10.23
C VAL A 99 15.18 14.68 11.38
N PHE A 100 14.44 15.78 11.24
CA PHE A 100 14.25 16.74 12.32
C PHE A 100 12.93 16.51 13.05
N VAL A 101 13.02 16.22 14.35
CA VAL A 101 11.87 16.06 15.24
C VAL A 101 11.63 17.38 15.96
N SER A 102 10.47 18.02 15.73
CA SER A 102 10.22 19.40 16.13
C SER A 102 8.75 19.68 16.49
N GLY A 103 8.37 20.96 16.61
CA GLY A 103 7.02 21.39 16.95
C GLY A 103 6.81 21.54 18.45
N LEU A 104 5.66 21.09 18.95
CA LEU A 104 5.20 21.21 20.34
C LEU A 104 5.88 20.18 21.27
N VAL A 105 7.22 20.23 21.31
CA VAL A 105 8.12 19.36 22.07
C VAL A 105 9.06 20.18 22.96
N GLU A 106 9.56 19.58 24.04
CA GLU A 106 10.49 20.26 24.95
C GLU A 106 11.87 20.43 24.31
N ARG A 107 12.35 19.39 23.61
CA ARG A 107 13.71 19.33 23.08
C ARG A 107 13.70 18.91 21.61
N PRO A 108 13.52 19.84 20.67
CA PRO A 108 13.65 19.56 19.25
C PRO A 108 15.01 18.91 18.96
N LYS A 109 15.03 17.91 18.07
CA LYS A 109 16.22 17.09 17.86
C LYS A 109 16.38 16.71 16.39
N GLN A 110 17.59 16.91 15.87
CA GLN A 110 18.00 16.38 14.58
C GLN A 110 18.61 14.98 14.79
N LEU A 111 18.07 13.99 14.09
CA LEU A 111 18.48 12.59 14.19
C LEU A 111 19.08 12.15 12.85
N PHE A 112 20.35 11.79 12.83
CA PHE A 112 20.99 11.17 11.67
C PHE A 112 20.67 9.67 11.63
N MET A 113 20.89 9.00 10.49
CA MET A 113 20.67 7.54 10.40
C MET A 113 21.45 6.76 11.47
N LYS A 114 22.69 7.19 11.78
CA LYS A 114 23.51 6.61 12.86
C LYS A 114 22.85 6.66 14.25
N ASP A 115 21.97 7.63 14.48
CA ASP A 115 21.26 7.79 15.74
C ASP A 115 20.03 6.88 15.76
N ILE A 116 19.33 6.77 14.63
CA ILE A 116 18.17 5.88 14.44
C ILE A 116 18.60 4.40 14.52
N TRP A 117 19.73 4.03 13.92
CA TRP A 117 20.25 2.65 13.97
C TRP A 117 20.72 2.21 15.37
N LYS A 118 20.94 3.16 16.29
CA LYS A 118 21.27 2.84 17.70
C LYS A 118 20.04 2.56 18.56
N LEU A 119 18.85 2.92 18.08
CA LEU A 119 17.60 2.58 18.77
C LEU A 119 17.32 1.08 18.66
N PRO A 120 16.54 0.50 19.59
CA PRO A 120 16.09 -0.88 19.47
C PRO A 120 15.39 -1.10 18.12
N LYS A 121 15.85 -2.12 17.40
CA LYS A 121 15.24 -2.54 16.13
C LYS A 121 14.08 -3.50 16.41
N TYR A 122 12.95 -3.24 15.76
CA TYR A 122 11.79 -4.11 15.74
C TYR A 122 11.48 -4.53 14.32
N ASN A 123 10.97 -5.75 14.17
CA ASN A 123 10.43 -6.26 12.92
C ASN A 123 8.92 -6.38 13.05
N VAL A 124 8.18 -5.73 12.16
CA VAL A 124 6.72 -5.74 12.15
C VAL A 124 6.25 -6.20 10.77
N THR A 125 5.58 -7.35 10.71
CA THR A 125 4.89 -7.77 9.49
C THR A 125 3.62 -6.94 9.36
N ALA A 126 3.53 -6.12 8.32
CA ALA A 126 2.36 -5.28 8.10
C ALA A 126 2.03 -5.15 6.61
N THR A 127 0.73 -5.23 6.33
CA THR A 127 0.18 -4.99 5.00
C THR A 127 -0.10 -3.51 4.80
N LEU A 128 0.43 -2.94 3.72
CA LEU A 128 0.02 -1.63 3.25
C LEU A 128 -1.03 -1.80 2.16
N GLN A 129 -2.22 -1.23 2.38
CA GLN A 129 -3.27 -1.14 1.36
C GLN A 129 -3.44 0.32 0.92
N CYS A 130 -3.36 0.58 -0.38
CA CYS A 130 -3.74 1.87 -0.92
C CYS A 130 -5.24 2.09 -0.73
N ALA A 131 -5.65 3.28 -0.28
CA ALA A 131 -7.08 3.63 -0.24
C ALA A 131 -7.75 3.54 -1.62
N GLY A 132 -6.99 3.69 -2.70
CA GLY A 132 -7.48 3.55 -4.07
C GLY A 132 -7.56 2.11 -4.59
N ASN A 133 -7.25 1.08 -3.78
CA ASN A 133 -7.33 -0.31 -4.22
C ASN A 133 -8.73 -0.62 -4.80
N ARG A 134 -8.79 -1.35 -5.92
CA ARG A 134 -10.01 -1.70 -6.66
C ARG A 134 -10.80 -0.51 -7.22
N ARG A 135 -10.16 0.66 -7.38
CA ARG A 135 -10.81 1.86 -7.95
C ARG A 135 -11.39 1.61 -9.34
N THR A 136 -10.69 0.87 -10.19
CA THR A 136 -11.10 0.67 -11.59
C THR A 136 -12.49 0.03 -11.66
N ALA A 137 -12.78 -0.95 -10.79
CA ALA A 137 -14.11 -1.56 -10.71
C ALA A 137 -15.21 -0.56 -10.31
N MET A 138 -14.93 0.35 -9.37
CA MET A 138 -15.88 1.43 -9.01
C MET A 138 -16.09 2.41 -10.17
N SER A 139 -15.03 2.69 -10.94
CA SER A 139 -15.10 3.55 -12.12
C SER A 139 -15.93 2.95 -13.26
N LYS A 140 -16.09 1.62 -13.32
CA LYS A 140 -16.97 0.94 -14.30
C LYS A 140 -18.45 1.27 -14.06
N THR A 141 -18.87 1.42 -12.80
CA THR A 141 -20.25 1.82 -12.44
C THR A 141 -20.50 3.30 -12.71
N ARG A 142 -19.60 4.17 -12.21
CA ARG A 142 -19.63 5.61 -12.49
C ARG A 142 -18.23 6.18 -12.38
N THR A 143 -17.80 6.91 -13.40
CA THR A 143 -16.42 7.43 -13.52
C THR A 143 -15.99 8.21 -12.27
N VAL A 144 -14.78 7.90 -11.78
CA VAL A 144 -14.14 8.57 -10.63
C VAL A 144 -12.80 9.17 -11.05
N LYS A 145 -12.33 10.22 -10.35
CA LYS A 145 -10.99 10.79 -10.63
C LYS A 145 -9.93 10.10 -9.77
N GLY A 146 -8.92 9.52 -10.41
CA GLY A 146 -7.77 8.93 -9.74
C GLY A 146 -6.92 8.08 -10.67
N VAL A 147 -5.80 7.58 -10.14
CA VAL A 147 -5.03 6.49 -10.78
C VAL A 147 -5.90 5.25 -10.81
N GLY A 148 -6.06 4.62 -11.97
CA GLY A 148 -6.75 3.34 -12.08
C GLY A 148 -5.98 2.29 -11.27
N TRP A 149 -6.68 1.56 -10.42
CA TRP A 149 -6.10 0.43 -9.69
C TRP A 149 -7.03 -0.74 -9.87
N ASP A 150 -6.47 -1.87 -10.26
CA ASP A 150 -7.16 -3.14 -10.22
C ASP A 150 -7.14 -3.66 -8.78
N VAL A 151 -6.85 -4.93 -8.54
CA VAL A 151 -6.99 -5.55 -7.22
C VAL A 151 -5.70 -5.64 -6.43
N SER A 152 -4.58 -5.16 -6.98
CA SER A 152 -3.24 -5.39 -6.45
C SER A 152 -2.57 -4.13 -5.89
N ALA A 153 -3.33 -3.08 -5.56
CA ALA A 153 -2.79 -1.90 -4.86
C ALA A 153 -2.63 -2.15 -3.35
N ILE A 154 -2.03 -3.28 -3.01
CA ILE A 154 -1.80 -3.82 -1.66
C ILE A 154 -0.51 -4.65 -1.67
N GLY A 155 0.16 -4.77 -0.52
CA GLY A 155 1.29 -5.67 -0.36
C GLY A 155 1.62 -5.89 1.11
N ASN A 156 2.12 -7.08 1.43
CA ASN A 156 2.51 -7.46 2.79
C ASN A 156 4.04 -7.59 2.88
N ALA A 157 4.64 -6.97 3.88
CA ALA A 157 6.09 -6.96 4.05
C ALA A 157 6.48 -7.03 5.53
N VAL A 158 7.69 -7.49 5.78
CA VAL A 158 8.34 -7.37 7.08
C VAL A 158 9.10 -6.06 7.11
N TRP A 159 8.68 -5.12 7.97
CA TRP A 159 9.30 -3.81 8.10
C TRP A 159 10.25 -3.79 9.30
N GLY A 160 11.51 -3.45 9.06
CA GLY A 160 12.53 -3.35 10.11
C GLY A 160 12.85 -1.88 10.42
N GLY A 161 12.78 -1.50 11.69
CA GLY A 161 12.92 -0.09 12.08
C GLY A 161 12.94 0.17 13.58
N ALA A 162 13.06 1.45 13.94
CA ALA A 162 12.84 1.91 15.31
C ALA A 162 11.36 2.22 15.54
N LYS A 163 10.83 1.93 16.73
CA LYS A 163 9.47 2.37 17.09
C LYS A 163 9.41 3.90 17.19
N LEU A 164 8.35 4.49 16.64
CA LEU A 164 8.13 5.93 16.72
C LEU A 164 8.00 6.38 18.18
N SER A 165 7.38 5.56 19.04
CA SER A 165 7.28 5.84 20.47
C SER A 165 8.65 6.00 21.14
N ASP A 166 9.61 5.13 20.82
CA ASP A 166 10.99 5.22 21.35
C ASP A 166 11.70 6.49 20.83
N VAL A 167 11.44 6.90 19.59
CA VAL A 167 11.96 8.15 19.01
C VAL A 167 11.37 9.38 19.71
N LEU A 168 10.07 9.37 20.00
CA LEU A 168 9.37 10.47 20.67
C LEU A 168 9.79 10.63 22.14
N GLU A 169 10.17 9.55 22.82
CA GLU A 169 10.77 9.62 24.16
C GLU A 169 12.09 10.40 24.17
N LEU A 170 12.89 10.32 23.09
CA LEU A 170 14.15 11.08 22.98
C LEU A 170 13.95 12.60 22.98
N VAL A 171 12.75 13.08 22.66
CA VAL A 171 12.38 14.51 22.63
C VAL A 171 11.45 14.91 23.79
N GLY A 172 11.32 14.03 24.79
CA GLY A 172 10.58 14.30 26.03
C GLY A 172 9.09 14.00 25.97
N ILE A 173 8.62 13.17 25.02
CA ILE A 173 7.21 12.73 24.98
C ILE A 173 7.14 11.27 25.48
N PRO A 174 6.60 11.02 26.68
CA PRO A 174 6.45 9.67 27.20
C PRO A 174 5.55 8.80 26.32
N LYS A 175 5.74 7.48 26.39
CA LYS A 175 4.79 6.51 25.85
C LYS A 175 3.38 6.73 26.39
N LEU A 176 2.37 6.36 25.59
CA LEU A 176 0.93 6.47 25.93
C LEU A 176 0.45 7.92 26.19
N THR A 177 1.12 8.91 25.60
CA THR A 177 0.74 10.32 25.69
C THR A 177 -0.30 10.67 24.63
N SER A 178 -1.46 11.19 25.05
CA SER A 178 -2.49 11.69 24.12
C SER A 178 -2.33 13.17 23.78
N VAL A 179 -1.76 13.98 24.69
CA VAL A 179 -1.52 15.42 24.51
C VAL A 179 -0.21 15.81 25.20
N THR A 180 0.67 16.58 24.55
CA THR A 180 1.89 17.10 25.19
C THR A 180 1.59 18.28 26.13
N GLN A 181 2.52 18.63 27.02
CA GLN A 181 2.41 19.83 27.86
C GLN A 181 2.26 21.14 27.07
N PHE A 182 2.67 21.14 25.80
CA PHE A 182 2.55 22.27 24.88
C PHE A 182 1.30 22.19 23.99
N GLY A 183 0.37 21.27 24.28
CA GLY A 183 -0.89 21.14 23.55
C GLY A 183 -0.83 20.29 22.27
N GLY A 184 0.30 19.64 21.97
CA GLY A 184 0.43 18.81 20.77
C GLY A 184 -0.43 17.54 20.85
N ARG A 185 -1.23 17.25 19.82
CA ARG A 185 -2.17 16.10 19.76
C ARG A 185 -1.98 15.21 18.53
N HIS A 186 -1.16 15.64 17.58
CA HIS A 186 -0.90 14.93 16.34
C HIS A 186 0.60 14.91 16.03
N VAL A 187 1.02 13.89 15.28
CA VAL A 187 2.37 13.77 14.72
C VAL A 187 2.26 13.86 13.21
N GLU A 188 2.74 14.97 12.65
CA GLU A 188 2.88 15.17 11.21
C GLU A 188 4.21 14.63 10.71
N PHE A 189 4.15 13.97 9.56
CA PHE A 189 5.28 13.44 8.82
C PHE A 189 5.39 14.21 7.51
N VAL A 190 6.55 14.83 7.29
CA VAL A 190 6.84 15.61 6.09
C VAL A 190 7.87 14.84 5.27
N SER A 191 7.52 14.53 4.04
CA SER A 191 8.43 13.96 3.03
C SER A 191 9.35 15.05 2.48
N VAL A 192 10.42 14.64 1.82
CA VAL A 192 11.30 15.52 1.03
C VAL A 192 10.87 15.65 -0.44
N ASP A 193 9.97 14.78 -0.92
CA ASP A 193 9.51 14.77 -2.31
C ASP A 193 8.79 16.06 -2.74
N LYS A 194 8.47 16.17 -4.03
CA LYS A 194 7.79 17.34 -4.59
C LYS A 194 6.53 16.93 -5.31
N CYS A 195 5.38 17.36 -4.80
CA CYS A 195 4.07 17.00 -5.31
C CYS A 195 3.45 18.17 -6.09
N LYS A 196 2.85 17.89 -7.26
CA LYS A 196 2.11 18.90 -8.03
C LYS A 196 0.91 19.42 -7.24
N GLU A 197 0.24 18.55 -6.50
CA GLU A 197 -0.92 18.88 -5.66
C GLU A 197 -0.59 19.84 -4.50
N GLU A 198 0.68 19.98 -4.14
CA GLU A 198 1.20 20.89 -3.11
C GLU A 198 2.00 22.05 -3.74
N ASN A 199 1.78 22.36 -5.03
CA ASN A 199 2.50 23.39 -5.79
C ASN A 199 4.03 23.24 -5.74
N GLY A 200 4.51 22.00 -5.82
CA GLY A 200 5.94 21.68 -5.69
C GLY A 200 6.42 21.48 -4.26
N GLY A 201 5.52 21.63 -3.27
CA GLY A 201 5.76 21.27 -1.88
C GLY A 201 5.68 19.77 -1.58
N PRO A 202 5.99 19.36 -0.35
CA PRO A 202 6.15 17.96 0.02
C PRO A 202 4.85 17.21 0.30
N TYR A 203 4.88 15.89 0.12
CA TYR A 203 3.86 15.00 0.65
C TYR A 203 3.85 15.06 2.19
N LYS A 204 2.66 15.21 2.77
CA LYS A 204 2.46 15.28 4.22
C LYS A 204 1.28 14.43 4.66
N ALA A 205 1.41 13.81 5.82
CA ALA A 205 0.30 13.15 6.51
C ALA A 205 0.51 13.25 8.02
N SER A 206 -0.53 13.02 8.83
CA SER A 206 -0.37 12.91 10.28
C SER A 206 -1.17 11.74 10.86
N ILE A 207 -0.78 11.33 12.05
CA ILE A 207 -1.52 10.41 12.92
C ILE A 207 -1.79 11.06 14.28
N PRO A 208 -2.78 10.60 15.06
CA PRO A 208 -2.95 11.03 16.45
C PRO A 208 -1.71 10.73 17.30
N LEU A 209 -1.38 11.61 18.24
CA LEU A 209 -0.25 11.42 19.17
C LEU A 209 -0.44 10.18 20.03
N SER A 210 -1.68 9.89 20.42
CA SER A 210 -2.03 8.67 21.16
C SER A 210 -1.66 7.39 20.41
N GLN A 211 -1.78 7.38 19.08
CA GLN A 211 -1.34 6.26 18.24
C GLN A 211 0.19 6.23 18.11
N ALA A 212 0.81 7.39 17.88
CA ALA A 212 2.25 7.51 17.70
C ALA A 212 3.07 7.10 18.93
N THR A 213 2.54 7.37 20.13
CA THR A 213 3.21 7.11 21.41
C THR A 213 2.82 5.76 22.02
N ASN A 214 1.84 5.04 21.45
CA ASN A 214 1.47 3.71 21.91
C ASN A 214 2.41 2.65 21.31
N PRO A 215 3.23 1.95 22.12
CA PRO A 215 4.09 0.89 21.62
C PRO A 215 3.34 -0.28 20.96
N GLU A 216 2.09 -0.54 21.33
CA GLU A 216 1.28 -1.64 20.78
C GLU A 216 0.67 -1.32 19.41
N ALA A 217 0.69 -0.05 18.99
CA ALA A 217 0.29 0.38 17.66
C ALA A 217 1.39 0.14 16.60
N ASP A 218 2.60 -0.25 17.04
CA ASP A 218 3.72 -0.67 16.20
C ASP A 218 4.07 0.31 15.05
N VAL A 219 3.88 1.62 15.27
CA VAL A 219 4.29 2.63 14.30
C VAL A 219 5.83 2.65 14.24
N LEU A 220 6.39 2.45 13.05
CA LEU A 220 7.84 2.37 12.84
C LEU A 220 8.36 3.55 12.03
N LEU A 221 9.57 3.99 12.37
CA LEU A 221 10.52 4.58 11.42
C LEU A 221 11.32 3.43 10.80
N ALA A 222 10.84 2.93 9.67
CA ALA A 222 11.42 1.78 8.97
C ALA A 222 12.58 2.22 8.07
N TYR A 223 13.68 1.46 8.12
CA TYR A 223 14.84 1.57 7.22
C TYR A 223 15.14 0.25 6.49
N GLU A 224 14.44 -0.84 6.83
CA GLU A 224 14.49 -2.14 6.15
C GLU A 224 13.10 -2.60 5.69
N MET A 225 13.10 -3.41 4.62
CA MET A 225 11.90 -4.06 4.10
C MET A 225 12.26 -5.45 3.59
N ASN A 226 11.59 -6.47 4.12
CA ASN A 226 11.79 -7.89 3.80
C ASN A 226 13.23 -8.40 4.08
N GLY A 227 13.88 -7.90 5.14
CA GLY A 227 15.18 -8.37 5.63
C GLY A 227 15.05 -9.48 6.67
N GLU A 228 16.10 -10.33 6.79
CA GLU A 228 16.09 -11.72 7.31
C GLU A 228 14.68 -12.21 7.67
N LEU A 229 13.99 -12.76 6.65
CA LEU A 229 13.05 -13.84 6.87
C LEU A 229 13.78 -14.83 7.76
N ALA A 230 13.32 -15.01 9.01
CA ALA A 230 13.90 -15.95 9.94
C ALA A 230 13.85 -17.36 9.32
N GLN A 231 14.90 -17.71 8.56
CA GLN A 231 15.27 -19.08 8.31
C GLN A 231 15.93 -19.53 9.60
N THR A 232 15.23 -20.42 10.31
CA THR A 232 15.76 -21.51 11.13
C THR A 232 17.27 -21.45 11.42
N GLU A 233 17.60 -21.21 12.69
CA GLU A 233 18.81 -21.64 13.42
C GLU A 233 20.19 -21.43 12.76
N CYS A 234 20.95 -20.44 13.26
CA CYS A 234 22.38 -20.62 13.59
C CYS A 234 22.90 -19.43 14.44
N PRO A 235 23.45 -19.66 15.64
CA PRO A 235 24.05 -18.61 16.45
C PRO A 235 25.52 -18.44 16.07
N LEU A 236 25.93 -17.24 15.65
CA LEU A 236 27.33 -16.83 15.73
C LEU A 236 27.43 -15.41 16.27
N GLU A 237 27.93 -15.33 17.50
CA GLU A 237 28.46 -14.15 18.15
C GLU A 237 29.60 -13.54 17.33
N SER A 238 29.57 -12.23 17.08
CA SER A 238 30.81 -11.45 16.92
C SER A 238 30.50 -9.95 16.99
N SER A 239 31.06 -9.29 17.99
CA SER A 239 30.79 -7.91 18.41
C SER A 239 31.66 -6.86 17.71
N THR A 240 32.14 -7.10 16.49
CA THR A 240 32.97 -6.13 15.76
C THR A 240 32.67 -6.14 14.26
N LEU A 241 31.62 -5.45 13.83
CA LEU A 241 31.36 -5.21 12.41
C LEU A 241 31.09 -3.72 12.16
N THR A 242 31.68 -3.20 11.09
CA THR A 242 31.54 -1.79 10.66
C THR A 242 30.12 -1.53 10.12
N PRO A 243 29.63 -0.27 10.10
CA PRO A 243 28.29 0.07 9.64
C PRO A 243 27.96 -0.39 8.20
N LEU A 244 28.99 -0.49 7.34
CA LEU A 244 28.84 -0.96 5.96
C LEU A 244 28.51 -2.47 5.87
N ILE A 245 28.92 -3.28 6.86
CA ILE A 245 28.69 -4.74 6.89
C ILE A 245 27.33 -5.07 7.53
N LEU A 246 26.81 -4.22 8.41
CA LEU A 246 25.41 -4.32 8.85
C LEU A 246 24.44 -4.13 7.67
N LEU A 247 24.79 -3.25 6.73
CA LEU A 247 24.02 -3.05 5.50
C LEU A 247 24.06 -4.24 4.53
N SER A 248 25.08 -5.11 4.60
CA SER A 248 25.16 -6.30 3.74
C SER A 248 24.37 -7.52 4.27
N LYS A 249 23.87 -7.47 5.51
CA LYS A 249 22.93 -8.47 6.08
C LYS A 249 21.49 -7.95 6.20
N SER A 250 21.31 -6.63 6.16
CA SER A 250 19.98 -6.01 6.09
C SER A 250 19.46 -6.00 4.64
N ASN A 251 18.16 -6.15 4.44
CA ASN A 251 17.53 -5.79 3.17
C ASN A 251 17.05 -4.32 3.29
N PRO A 252 17.86 -3.33 2.89
CA PRO A 252 17.49 -1.92 3.06
C PRO A 252 16.25 -1.59 2.24
N LEU A 253 15.53 -0.55 2.64
CA LEU A 253 14.48 0.00 1.79
C LEU A 253 15.05 0.30 0.39
N ASN A 254 14.26 0.00 -0.65
CA ASN A 254 14.57 0.51 -1.98
C ASN A 254 14.08 1.97 -2.12
N ARG A 255 14.53 2.64 -3.18
CA ARG A 255 14.16 4.04 -3.45
C ARG A 255 12.66 4.24 -3.61
N ASP A 256 11.95 3.36 -4.33
CA ASP A 256 10.49 3.44 -4.53
C ASP A 256 9.68 3.35 -3.21
N HIS A 257 10.23 2.65 -2.22
CA HIS A 257 9.59 2.41 -0.93
C HIS A 257 10.11 3.28 0.20
N GLY A 258 10.96 4.27 -0.08
CA GLY A 258 11.28 5.32 0.89
C GLY A 258 12.70 5.34 1.44
N PHE A 259 13.68 4.70 0.77
CA PHE A 259 15.08 4.79 1.20
C PHE A 259 15.54 6.24 1.42
N PRO A 260 16.15 6.59 2.57
CA PRO A 260 16.66 5.68 3.60
C PRO A 260 15.69 5.41 4.76
N LEU A 261 14.60 6.18 4.87
CA LEU A 261 13.69 6.11 6.01
C LEU A 261 12.26 6.48 5.61
N ARG A 262 11.31 5.68 6.09
CA ARG A 262 9.87 5.93 5.98
C ARG A 262 9.16 5.74 7.31
N VAL A 263 7.95 6.27 7.43
CA VAL A 263 6.99 5.77 8.42
C VAL A 263 6.27 4.55 7.86
N VAL A 264 6.02 3.57 8.73
CA VAL A 264 5.01 2.52 8.53
C VAL A 264 3.99 2.67 9.66
N VAL A 265 2.72 2.82 9.29
CA VAL A 265 1.59 2.93 10.23
C VAL A 265 0.70 1.70 10.04
N PRO A 266 0.89 0.63 10.83
CA PRO A 266 0.12 -0.60 10.69
C PRO A 266 -1.39 -0.39 10.89
N GLY A 267 -2.22 -1.17 10.19
CA GLY A 267 -3.68 -1.10 10.29
C GLY A 267 -4.33 0.19 9.73
N VAL A 268 -3.54 1.07 9.10
CA VAL A 268 -3.99 2.34 8.53
C VAL A 268 -3.76 2.31 7.02
N ILE A 269 -4.54 3.09 6.25
CA ILE A 269 -4.35 3.21 4.81
C ILE A 269 -2.91 3.62 4.48
N GLY A 270 -2.36 3.07 3.40
CA GLY A 270 -0.96 3.26 3.02
C GLY A 270 -0.54 4.73 2.81
N ALA A 271 -1.50 5.63 2.57
CA ALA A 271 -1.26 7.07 2.46
C ALA A 271 -0.60 7.69 3.71
N ARG A 272 -0.82 7.14 4.91
CA ARG A 272 -0.27 7.72 6.16
C ARG A 272 1.16 7.25 6.45
N SER A 273 1.63 6.23 5.73
CA SER A 273 2.99 5.71 5.82
C SER A 273 3.92 6.52 4.92
N VAL A 274 4.27 7.74 5.34
CA VAL A 274 5.06 8.70 4.54
C VAL A 274 6.45 8.15 4.23
N LYS A 275 6.90 8.33 2.98
CA LYS A 275 8.22 7.91 2.49
C LYS A 275 9.19 9.09 2.46
N TRP A 276 10.49 8.80 2.46
CA TRP A 276 11.56 9.79 2.34
C TRP A 276 11.43 10.93 3.35
N LEU A 277 11.38 10.57 4.63
CA LEU A 277 11.12 11.52 5.71
C LEU A 277 12.11 12.68 5.74
N GLU A 278 11.62 13.87 6.06
CA GLU A 278 12.44 15.05 6.33
C GLU A 278 12.15 15.62 7.72
N ASN A 279 10.88 15.80 8.07
CA ASN A 279 10.47 16.27 9.39
C ASN A 279 9.44 15.36 10.06
N ILE A 280 9.50 15.30 11.39
CA ILE A 280 8.47 14.76 12.27
C ILE A 280 8.04 15.91 13.19
N ASN A 281 6.85 16.45 12.97
CA ASN A 281 6.38 17.65 13.66
C ASN A 281 5.25 17.28 14.63
N ILE A 282 5.41 17.66 15.89
CA ILE A 282 4.33 17.55 16.88
C ILE A 282 3.48 18.81 16.80
N ILE A 283 2.21 18.64 16.49
CA ILE A 283 1.29 19.74 16.19
C ILE A 283 -0.02 19.59 16.96
N GLU A 284 -0.70 20.71 17.20
CA GLU A 284 -1.94 20.76 17.98
C GLU A 284 -3.12 20.11 17.23
N GLU A 285 -3.27 20.44 15.95
CA GLU A 285 -4.35 19.97 15.09
C GLU A 285 -3.85 18.98 14.03
N GLU A 286 -4.77 18.29 13.35
CA GLU A 286 -4.40 17.40 12.24
C GLU A 286 -3.63 18.15 11.13
N CYS A 287 -2.77 17.44 10.40
CA CYS A 287 -1.98 18.03 9.32
C CYS A 287 -2.89 18.73 8.29
N GLN A 288 -2.52 19.96 7.94
CA GLN A 288 -3.28 20.81 7.01
C GLN A 288 -2.90 20.59 5.53
N GLY A 289 -2.01 19.63 5.25
CA GLY A 289 -1.58 19.27 3.90
C GLY A 289 -2.73 18.79 3.01
N PHE A 290 -2.57 18.98 1.69
CA PHE A 290 -3.56 18.63 0.68
C PHE A 290 -4.05 17.19 0.82
N PHE A 291 -3.14 16.23 1.03
CA PHE A 291 -3.47 14.81 1.12
C PHE A 291 -4.16 14.39 2.44
N MET A 292 -4.21 15.27 3.43
CA MET A 292 -5.03 15.07 4.64
C MET A 292 -6.37 15.79 4.51
N GLN A 293 -6.36 17.03 4.02
CA GLN A 293 -7.54 17.89 4.03
C GLN A 293 -8.42 17.74 2.79
N ARG A 294 -7.82 17.53 1.62
CA ARG A 294 -8.47 17.57 0.30
C ARG A 294 -8.30 16.26 -0.49
N ASP A 295 -7.94 15.17 0.18
CA ASP A 295 -7.91 13.83 -0.41
C ASP A 295 -8.11 12.75 0.66
N TYR A 296 -8.24 11.49 0.25
CA TYR A 296 -8.32 10.33 1.14
C TYR A 296 -9.41 10.46 2.21
N LYS A 297 -10.61 10.87 1.80
CA LYS A 297 -11.82 10.99 2.63
C LYS A 297 -12.98 10.23 1.97
N MET A 298 -13.74 9.49 2.76
CA MET A 298 -14.87 8.69 2.30
C MET A 298 -16.15 9.54 2.28
N PHE A 299 -16.65 9.85 1.08
CA PHE A 299 -17.90 10.60 0.89
C PHE A 299 -19.06 9.65 0.53
N PRO A 300 -20.31 10.01 0.85
CA PRO A 300 -21.46 9.27 0.36
C PRO A 300 -21.64 9.45 -1.15
N SER A 301 -22.41 8.55 -1.78
CA SER A 301 -22.59 8.50 -3.23
C SER A 301 -23.35 9.69 -3.82
N SER A 302 -24.02 10.50 -3.00
CA SER A 302 -24.69 11.74 -3.41
C SER A 302 -23.72 12.92 -3.65
N VAL A 303 -22.48 12.83 -3.19
CA VAL A 303 -21.48 13.89 -3.35
C VAL A 303 -20.74 13.76 -4.69
N ASN A 304 -20.63 14.87 -5.40
CA ASN A 304 -19.94 15.02 -6.68
C ASN A 304 -18.97 16.21 -6.64
N TRP A 305 -18.33 16.55 -7.76
CA TRP A 305 -17.34 17.63 -7.81
C TRP A 305 -17.92 19.04 -7.64
N ASP A 306 -19.21 19.23 -7.88
CA ASP A 306 -19.87 20.53 -7.81
C ASP A 306 -20.36 20.84 -6.39
N ASN A 307 -20.66 19.80 -5.58
CA ASN A 307 -21.20 19.95 -4.22
C ASN A 307 -20.24 19.45 -3.11
N ILE A 308 -19.03 19.03 -3.45
CA ILE A 308 -18.08 18.51 -2.46
C ILE A 308 -17.71 19.57 -1.42
N ASN A 309 -17.88 19.21 -0.14
CA ASN A 309 -17.32 19.94 0.98
C ASN A 309 -16.39 19.05 1.81
N TRP A 310 -15.09 19.30 1.70
CA TRP A 310 -14.04 18.49 2.31
C TRP A 310 -14.06 18.43 3.83
N SER A 311 -14.58 19.46 4.51
CA SER A 311 -14.62 19.51 5.98
C SER A 311 -15.74 18.64 6.57
N THR A 312 -16.71 18.20 5.76
CA THR A 312 -17.80 17.32 6.22
C THR A 312 -17.33 15.90 6.53
N ARG A 313 -16.11 15.53 6.12
CA ARG A 313 -15.53 14.21 6.34
C ARG A 313 -14.16 14.32 6.99
N ARG A 314 -13.90 13.37 7.88
CA ARG A 314 -12.60 13.20 8.54
C ARG A 314 -11.61 12.50 7.58
N PRO A 315 -10.30 12.77 7.69
CA PRO A 315 -9.29 12.01 6.96
C PRO A 315 -9.42 10.51 7.24
N GLN A 316 -9.38 9.69 6.19
CA GLN A 316 -9.42 8.24 6.36
C GLN A 316 -8.12 7.75 7.01
N MET A 317 -8.24 6.98 8.08
CA MET A 317 -7.13 6.36 8.82
C MET A 317 -7.20 4.85 8.68
N ASP A 318 -7.95 4.17 9.55
CA ASP A 318 -8.31 2.75 9.44
C ASP A 318 -9.00 2.44 8.09
N PHE A 319 -9.07 1.17 7.68
CA PHE A 319 -9.79 0.73 6.50
C PHE A 319 -10.68 -0.50 6.80
N PRO A 320 -11.86 -0.61 6.16
CA PRO A 320 -12.78 -1.72 6.37
C PRO A 320 -12.25 -3.04 5.81
N VAL A 321 -12.87 -4.15 6.21
CA VAL A 321 -12.59 -5.49 5.69
C VAL A 321 -12.63 -5.52 4.15
N GLN A 322 -11.64 -6.19 3.56
CA GLN A 322 -11.44 -6.36 2.11
C GLN A 322 -11.14 -7.83 1.82
N CYS A 323 -11.61 -8.33 0.66
CA CYS A 323 -11.32 -9.67 0.16
C CYS A 323 -11.31 -9.67 -1.37
N VAL A 324 -10.34 -10.37 -1.96
CA VAL A 324 -10.12 -10.43 -3.40
C VAL A 324 -9.62 -11.82 -3.80
N ILE A 325 -10.26 -12.41 -4.82
CA ILE A 325 -9.72 -13.53 -5.62
C ILE A 325 -8.55 -13.07 -6.49
N CYS A 326 -7.42 -13.78 -6.43
CA CYS A 326 -6.20 -13.51 -7.21
C CYS A 326 -5.82 -14.64 -8.17
N SER A 327 -6.28 -15.88 -7.94
CA SER A 327 -5.96 -17.03 -8.80
C SER A 327 -6.66 -17.03 -10.16
N LEU A 328 -7.62 -16.11 -10.34
CA LEU A 328 -8.42 -15.96 -11.56
C LEU A 328 -8.48 -14.48 -11.96
N GLU A 329 -8.55 -14.25 -13.27
CA GLU A 329 -8.83 -12.93 -13.84
C GLU A 329 -10.33 -12.61 -13.79
N ASP A 330 -10.70 -11.33 -14.00
CA ASP A 330 -12.10 -10.87 -14.06
C ASP A 330 -12.97 -11.75 -14.97
N VAL A 331 -12.38 -12.23 -16.07
CA VAL A 331 -12.96 -13.23 -16.96
C VAL A 331 -11.89 -14.28 -17.25
N SER A 332 -12.15 -15.54 -16.88
CA SER A 332 -11.25 -16.67 -17.11
C SER A 332 -11.95 -17.77 -17.89
N THR A 333 -11.24 -18.43 -18.80
CA THR A 333 -11.70 -19.66 -19.45
C THR A 333 -11.04 -20.85 -18.78
N ILE A 334 -11.83 -21.84 -18.37
CA ILE A 334 -11.33 -23.03 -17.68
C ILE A 334 -11.86 -24.31 -18.32
N LYS A 335 -11.18 -25.42 -18.05
CA LYS A 335 -11.74 -26.75 -18.25
C LYS A 335 -12.68 -27.08 -17.09
N PRO A 336 -13.86 -27.67 -17.34
CA PRO A 336 -14.72 -28.19 -16.28
C PRO A 336 -13.95 -29.11 -15.32
N GLY A 337 -14.17 -28.96 -14.01
CA GLY A 337 -13.54 -29.79 -12.98
C GLY A 337 -13.19 -29.03 -11.71
N LYS A 338 -12.24 -29.55 -10.95
CA LYS A 338 -11.77 -28.94 -9.70
C LYS A 338 -10.90 -27.72 -9.98
N VAL A 339 -11.31 -26.57 -9.44
CA VAL A 339 -10.61 -25.30 -9.58
C VAL A 339 -10.20 -24.80 -8.21
N LYS A 340 -8.91 -24.44 -8.08
CA LYS A 340 -8.38 -23.78 -6.89
C LYS A 340 -8.64 -22.28 -6.97
N ILE A 341 -9.43 -21.78 -6.03
CA ILE A 341 -9.76 -20.36 -5.87
C ILE A 341 -8.97 -19.85 -4.68
N SER A 342 -8.07 -18.90 -4.90
CA SER A 342 -7.25 -18.32 -3.83
C SER A 342 -7.07 -16.81 -4.00
N GLY A 343 -6.70 -16.16 -2.91
CA GLY A 343 -6.55 -14.71 -2.87
C GLY A 343 -6.15 -14.21 -1.49
N TYR A 344 -6.47 -12.95 -1.21
CA TYR A 344 -6.17 -12.30 0.06
C TYR A 344 -7.42 -11.69 0.71
N ALA A 345 -7.38 -11.55 2.03
CA ALA A 345 -8.30 -10.75 2.82
C ALA A 345 -7.53 -9.91 3.85
N ALA A 346 -8.01 -8.72 4.19
CA ALA A 346 -7.38 -7.84 5.17
C ALA A 346 -8.41 -6.88 5.80
N SER A 347 -8.21 -6.49 7.05
CA SER A 347 -8.94 -5.41 7.73
C SER A 347 -7.93 -4.49 8.39
N GLY A 348 -8.27 -3.20 8.51
CA GLY A 348 -7.43 -2.25 9.23
C GLY A 348 -7.57 -2.39 10.75
N GLY A 349 -6.98 -1.46 11.49
CA GLY A 349 -7.09 -1.38 12.95
C GLY A 349 -6.56 -2.59 13.73
N GLY A 350 -5.90 -3.54 13.07
CA GLY A 350 -5.34 -4.74 13.69
C GLY A 350 -6.35 -5.88 13.84
N ARG A 351 -7.49 -5.79 13.15
CA ARG A 351 -8.52 -6.82 13.18
C ARG A 351 -8.16 -7.98 12.25
N GLY A 352 -8.07 -9.19 12.79
CA GLY A 352 -7.91 -10.41 12.01
C GLY A 352 -9.12 -10.70 11.11
N ILE A 353 -8.96 -11.65 10.18
CA ILE A 353 -10.04 -12.11 9.32
C ILE A 353 -10.61 -13.38 9.92
N GLU A 354 -11.80 -13.33 10.51
CA GLU A 354 -12.44 -14.48 11.15
C GLU A 354 -13.02 -15.47 10.14
N ARG A 355 -13.44 -15.04 8.96
CA ARG A 355 -13.97 -15.94 7.94
C ARG A 355 -13.79 -15.41 6.53
N VAL A 356 -13.58 -16.31 5.57
CA VAL A 356 -13.67 -16.02 4.13
C VAL A 356 -14.69 -16.97 3.53
N ASP A 357 -15.72 -16.40 2.90
CA ASP A 357 -16.79 -17.15 2.24
C ASP A 357 -16.62 -17.03 0.72
N VAL A 358 -16.64 -18.17 0.02
CA VAL A 358 -16.58 -18.26 -1.44
C VAL A 358 -17.83 -18.91 -1.99
N SER A 359 -18.44 -18.28 -2.98
CA SER A 359 -19.59 -18.80 -3.72
C SER A 359 -19.19 -19.12 -5.16
N VAL A 360 -19.75 -20.19 -5.73
CA VAL A 360 -19.59 -20.59 -7.14
C VAL A 360 -20.92 -20.61 -7.89
N ASP A 361 -21.97 -20.01 -7.33
CA ASP A 361 -23.34 -19.96 -7.87
C ASP A 361 -23.93 -18.55 -7.90
N GLY A 362 -23.06 -17.54 -7.95
CA GLY A 362 -23.45 -16.13 -7.97
C GLY A 362 -23.93 -15.60 -6.61
N GLY A 363 -23.48 -16.18 -5.50
CA GLY A 363 -23.72 -15.70 -4.14
C GLY A 363 -24.94 -16.32 -3.45
N LYS A 364 -25.49 -17.43 -3.97
CA LYS A 364 -26.66 -18.11 -3.37
C LYS A 364 -26.23 -19.04 -2.24
N THR A 365 -25.15 -19.78 -2.43
CA THR A 365 -24.55 -20.65 -1.42
C THR A 365 -23.07 -20.33 -1.23
N TRP A 366 -22.54 -20.68 -0.05
CA TRP A 366 -21.21 -20.28 0.38
C TRP A 366 -20.45 -21.47 0.96
N MET A 367 -19.18 -21.58 0.59
CA MET A 367 -18.21 -22.48 1.19
C MET A 367 -17.22 -21.63 1.99
N GLU A 368 -16.88 -22.08 3.19
CA GLU A 368 -15.80 -21.45 3.94
C GLU A 368 -14.44 -21.84 3.33
N ALA A 369 -13.62 -20.83 3.02
CA ALA A 369 -12.27 -21.04 2.55
C ALA A 369 -11.31 -21.23 3.74
N SER A 370 -10.29 -22.07 3.53
CA SER A 370 -9.17 -22.14 4.46
C SER A 370 -8.41 -20.80 4.46
N ARG A 371 -7.88 -20.43 5.63
CA ARG A 371 -7.20 -19.15 5.89
C ARG A 371 -5.82 -19.42 6.48
N PHE A 372 -4.80 -18.69 6.04
CA PHE A 372 -3.44 -18.87 6.53
C PHE A 372 -2.58 -17.60 6.39
N GLN A 373 -1.52 -17.54 7.21
CA GLN A 373 -0.48 -16.51 7.15
C GLN A 373 0.88 -17.19 6.96
N LYS A 374 1.60 -17.46 8.05
CA LYS A 374 2.90 -18.12 8.07
C LYS A 374 2.74 -19.62 7.81
N SER A 375 3.66 -20.19 7.02
CA SER A 375 3.65 -21.63 6.76
C SER A 375 3.90 -22.43 8.04
N GLY A 376 3.17 -23.52 8.22
CA GLY A 376 3.29 -24.41 9.40
C GLY A 376 2.68 -23.86 10.68
N VAL A 377 2.12 -22.64 10.69
CA VAL A 377 1.46 -22.04 11.85
C VAL A 377 -0.04 -21.93 11.56
N PRO A 378 -0.93 -22.62 12.31
CA PRO A 378 -2.36 -22.44 12.18
C PRO A 378 -2.75 -20.99 12.42
N TYR A 379 -3.55 -20.44 11.53
CA TYR A 379 -4.05 -19.08 11.69
C TYR A 379 -5.29 -19.05 12.58
N ILE A 380 -5.27 -18.20 13.60
CA ILE A 380 -6.41 -17.91 14.49
C ILE A 380 -6.53 -16.38 14.57
N ALA A 381 -7.71 -15.83 14.27
CA ALA A 381 -7.89 -14.38 14.30
C ALA A 381 -7.62 -13.83 15.71
N ASP A 382 -6.89 -12.72 15.77
CA ASP A 382 -6.51 -11.97 16.98
C ASP A 382 -5.73 -12.77 18.06
N ASP A 383 -5.25 -13.98 17.73
CA ASP A 383 -4.35 -14.75 18.59
C ASP A 383 -2.92 -14.18 18.57
N ALA A 384 -2.18 -14.40 19.65
CA ALA A 384 -0.79 -13.93 19.77
C ALA A 384 0.17 -14.53 18.73
N SER A 385 -0.15 -15.70 18.16
CA SER A 385 0.63 -16.33 17.09
C SER A 385 0.40 -15.70 15.71
N SER A 386 -0.67 -14.92 15.54
CA SER A 386 -1.06 -14.29 14.29
C SER A 386 -0.46 -12.91 14.12
N ASP A 387 -0.13 -12.56 12.89
CA ASP A 387 0.38 -11.24 12.55
C ASP A 387 -0.83 -10.30 12.34
N LYS A 388 -1.29 -9.64 13.41
CA LYS A 388 -2.52 -8.80 13.42
C LYS A 388 -2.56 -7.65 12.39
N TRP A 389 -1.40 -7.22 11.91
CA TRP A 389 -1.29 -6.14 10.92
C TRP A 389 -1.16 -6.61 9.47
N ALA A 390 -1.06 -7.92 9.27
CA ALA A 390 -0.87 -8.53 7.97
C ALA A 390 -2.20 -9.02 7.39
N TRP A 391 -2.25 -9.12 6.07
CA TRP A 391 -3.34 -9.81 5.39
C TRP A 391 -3.39 -11.29 5.80
N VAL A 392 -4.46 -11.95 5.37
CA VAL A 392 -4.68 -13.37 5.49
C VAL A 392 -4.87 -13.89 4.08
N LEU A 393 -4.08 -14.89 3.68
CA LEU A 393 -4.28 -15.59 2.42
C LEU A 393 -5.38 -16.62 2.60
N PHE A 394 -6.18 -16.85 1.55
CA PHE A 394 -7.23 -17.86 1.58
C PHE A 394 -7.16 -18.77 0.37
N GLU A 395 -7.63 -20.00 0.54
CA GLU A 395 -7.87 -20.92 -0.57
C GLU A 395 -9.05 -21.86 -0.33
N VAL A 396 -9.74 -22.20 -1.41
CA VAL A 396 -10.76 -23.25 -1.48
C VAL A 396 -10.67 -23.95 -2.84
N THR A 397 -10.94 -25.26 -2.87
CA THR A 397 -11.10 -26.00 -4.12
C THR A 397 -12.56 -26.32 -4.32
N ALA A 398 -13.10 -25.96 -5.49
CA ALA A 398 -14.50 -26.17 -5.82
C ALA A 398 -14.65 -26.85 -7.19
N ASP A 399 -15.69 -27.66 -7.35
CA ASP A 399 -16.06 -28.26 -8.63
C ASP A 399 -16.84 -27.24 -9.48
N ILE A 400 -16.27 -26.85 -10.62
CA ILE A 400 -16.88 -25.91 -11.57
C ILE A 400 -17.15 -26.67 -12.87
N LEU A 401 -18.39 -27.09 -13.06
CA LEU A 401 -18.80 -27.89 -14.21
C LEU A 401 -19.37 -27.05 -15.37
N HIS A 402 -19.84 -25.84 -15.06
CA HIS A 402 -20.48 -24.94 -16.01
C HIS A 402 -19.97 -23.51 -15.82
N SER A 403 -20.19 -22.67 -16.83
CA SER A 403 -19.88 -21.24 -16.72
C SER A 403 -20.67 -20.62 -15.57
N THR A 404 -19.99 -19.90 -14.69
CA THR A 404 -20.57 -19.35 -13.46
C THR A 404 -19.87 -18.06 -13.03
N GLU A 405 -20.44 -17.38 -12.03
CA GLU A 405 -19.80 -16.28 -11.31
C GLU A 405 -19.29 -16.81 -9.97
N ILE A 406 -18.01 -16.57 -9.69
CA ILE A 406 -17.37 -16.87 -8.42
C ILE A 406 -17.27 -15.58 -7.62
N ILE A 407 -17.65 -15.64 -6.35
CA ILE A 407 -17.67 -14.49 -5.46
C ILE A 407 -16.86 -14.82 -4.20
N ALA A 408 -16.05 -13.87 -3.72
CA ALA A 408 -15.42 -13.96 -2.42
C ALA A 408 -15.77 -12.74 -1.54
N LYS A 409 -16.00 -13.00 -0.25
CA LYS A 409 -16.19 -11.99 0.79
C LYS A 409 -15.56 -12.44 2.11
N ALA A 410 -15.11 -11.49 2.93
CA ALA A 410 -14.55 -11.76 4.24
C ALA A 410 -15.38 -11.15 5.37
N VAL A 411 -15.17 -11.70 6.57
CA VAL A 411 -15.67 -11.21 7.86
C VAL A 411 -14.46 -11.02 8.76
N ASP A 412 -14.31 -9.84 9.37
CA ASP A 412 -13.22 -9.60 10.33
C ASP A 412 -13.56 -10.06 11.76
N SER A 413 -12.59 -10.00 12.68
CA SER A 413 -12.77 -10.45 14.07
C SER A 413 -13.81 -9.66 14.86
N ALA A 414 -14.18 -8.47 14.40
CA ALA A 414 -15.28 -7.66 14.94
C ALA A 414 -16.61 -7.89 14.20
N ALA A 415 -16.69 -8.94 13.38
CA ALA A 415 -17.84 -9.29 12.55
C ALA A 415 -18.25 -8.21 11.52
N ASN A 416 -17.35 -7.30 11.15
CA ASN A 416 -17.62 -6.40 10.03
C ASN A 416 -17.67 -7.22 8.73
N VAL A 417 -18.55 -6.80 7.82
CA VAL A 417 -18.78 -7.46 6.54
C VAL A 417 -18.54 -6.52 5.36
N GLN A 418 -18.28 -7.11 4.20
CA GLN A 418 -18.19 -6.37 2.94
C GLN A 418 -19.58 -6.09 2.35
N PRO A 419 -19.80 -4.90 1.75
CA PRO A 419 -21.02 -4.60 1.00
C PRO A 419 -21.10 -5.46 -0.26
N GLU A 420 -22.32 -5.83 -0.65
CA GLU A 420 -22.53 -6.66 -1.85
C GLU A 420 -22.20 -5.90 -3.14
N LYS A 421 -22.65 -4.64 -3.22
CA LYS A 421 -22.68 -3.84 -4.44
C LYS A 421 -21.78 -2.62 -4.30
N VAL A 422 -21.14 -2.25 -5.41
CA VAL A 422 -20.24 -1.09 -5.45
C VAL A 422 -21.02 0.22 -5.45
N GLU A 423 -22.27 0.19 -5.92
CA GLU A 423 -23.20 1.32 -5.97
C GLU A 423 -23.48 1.88 -4.56
N ASP A 424 -23.59 0.99 -3.57
CA ASP A 424 -23.89 1.34 -2.17
C ASP A 424 -22.75 2.11 -1.50
N ILE A 425 -21.52 1.93 -2.00
CA ILE A 425 -20.29 2.53 -1.46
C ILE A 425 -19.57 3.43 -2.46
N TRP A 426 -20.19 3.72 -3.61
CA TRP A 426 -19.56 4.57 -4.61
C TRP A 426 -19.23 5.93 -3.98
N ASN A 427 -18.05 6.45 -4.28
CA ASN A 427 -17.64 7.79 -3.87
C ASN A 427 -16.78 8.45 -4.96
N LEU A 428 -16.83 9.79 -5.03
CA LEU A 428 -16.20 10.58 -6.10
C LEU A 428 -14.67 10.41 -6.23
N ARG A 429 -14.00 9.95 -5.17
CA ARG A 429 -12.54 9.69 -5.14
C ARG A 429 -12.18 8.27 -5.52
N GLY A 430 -13.18 7.39 -5.65
CA GLY A 430 -12.94 5.99 -5.97
C GLY A 430 -12.05 5.31 -4.94
N ILE A 431 -12.25 5.59 -3.65
CA ILE A 431 -11.48 4.95 -2.56
C ILE A 431 -12.33 3.90 -1.84
N LEU A 432 -11.68 2.99 -1.13
CA LEU A 432 -12.31 1.98 -0.27
C LEU A 432 -13.35 1.12 -1.00
N ASN A 433 -13.05 0.71 -2.24
CA ASN A 433 -13.89 -0.27 -2.90
C ASN A 433 -13.71 -1.64 -2.25
N THR A 434 -14.60 -1.98 -1.33
CA THR A 434 -14.66 -3.25 -0.62
C THR A 434 -15.88 -4.08 -1.00
N SER A 435 -16.51 -3.81 -2.15
CA SER A 435 -17.63 -4.63 -2.63
C SER A 435 -17.20 -6.09 -2.80
N TRP A 436 -18.11 -7.06 -2.72
CA TRP A 436 -17.75 -8.46 -2.98
C TRP A 436 -17.00 -8.59 -4.31
N HIS A 437 -15.86 -9.29 -4.31
CA HIS A 437 -15.09 -9.48 -5.54
C HIS A 437 -15.73 -10.60 -6.34
N ARG A 438 -16.09 -10.31 -7.60
CA ARG A 438 -16.77 -11.22 -8.51
C ARG A 438 -15.87 -11.47 -9.72
N VAL A 439 -15.63 -12.73 -10.05
CA VAL A 439 -14.94 -13.15 -11.27
C VAL A 439 -15.84 -14.07 -12.08
N LYS A 440 -15.81 -13.91 -13.40
CA LYS A 440 -16.60 -14.73 -14.32
C LYS A 440 -15.74 -15.84 -14.87
N VAL A 441 -16.29 -17.05 -14.86
CA VAL A 441 -15.61 -18.22 -15.37
C VAL A 441 -16.42 -18.83 -16.50
N GLN A 442 -15.78 -19.04 -17.65
CA GLN A 442 -16.35 -19.69 -18.81
C GLN A 442 -15.81 -21.11 -18.91
N ALA A 443 -16.68 -22.10 -18.72
CA ALA A 443 -16.34 -23.51 -18.83
C ALA A 443 -16.41 -23.93 -20.31
N THR A 444 -15.28 -24.31 -20.89
CA THR A 444 -15.24 -24.81 -22.28
C THR A 444 -15.20 -26.33 -22.30
N HIS A 445 -16.24 -26.93 -22.87
CA HIS A 445 -16.21 -28.33 -23.25
C HIS A 445 -15.38 -28.42 -24.54
N SER A 446 -14.31 -29.21 -24.53
CA SER A 446 -13.56 -29.50 -25.75
C SER A 446 -14.50 -30.25 -26.68
N ASN A 447 -14.80 -29.67 -27.86
CA ASN A 447 -15.39 -30.43 -28.96
C ASN A 447 -14.31 -31.38 -29.46
N LEU A 448 -14.32 -32.62 -28.94
CA LEU A 448 -13.59 -33.74 -29.53
C LEU A 448 -14.42 -34.33 -30.67
#